data_AF-A0A6G0REK8-F1
#
_entry.id   AF-A0A6G0REK8-F1
#
_cell.length_a   1.000
_cell.length_b   1.000
_cell.length_c   1.000
_cell.angle_alpha   90.00
_cell.angle_beta   90.00
_cell.angle_gamma   90.00
#
_symmetry.space_group_name_H-M   'P 1'
#
loop_
_entity.id
_entity.type
_entity.pdbx_description
1 polymer ?
#
loop_
_entity_poly.entity_id
_entity_poly.type
_entity_poly.pdbx_seq_one_letter_code
_entity_poly.pdbx_strand_id
1 'polypeptide(L)'
;MWETLVSDYTQRDFSYAVLLRRQLYQCFHEQDQLMADYLRTMTHMRQQLRNVGSEHAISDDEMARLLLMGVAMTHRELVEQFDLPTRQGSPPTLQQVTNALRSRDERDRMANGNQGGGVVMNMNTGGGGSRGYAGNNGGGVGGHAGNSSGQGDRGGRKSLPKCNHCKKPGHLKRDCYQYKNKQAKVKAGQSSDVKKKAWS
;
A
#
# COMPACT_ATOMS: atom_id res chain seq x y z
N MET A 1 30.30 25.83 45.70
CA MET A 1 30.36 24.35 45.68
C MET A 1 29.20 23.75 44.87
N TRP A 2 27.95 24.19 45.08
CA TRP A 2 26.84 23.81 44.20
C TRP A 2 26.98 24.38 42.77
N GLU A 3 27.24 25.67 42.64
CA GLU A 3 27.44 26.35 41.33
C GLU A 3 28.55 25.73 40.48
N THR A 4 29.66 25.32 41.11
CA THR A 4 30.78 24.67 40.43
C THR A 4 30.42 23.25 39.96
N LEU A 5 29.63 22.52 40.76
CA LEU A 5 29.14 21.19 40.39
C LEU A 5 28.11 21.28 39.27
N VAL A 6 27.17 22.24 39.35
CA VAL A 6 26.22 22.54 38.27
C VAL A 6 26.96 22.95 37.02
N SER A 7 27.99 23.81 37.10
CA SER A 7 28.82 24.18 35.93
C SER A 7 29.51 22.98 35.29
N ASP A 8 30.16 22.12 36.08
CA ASP A 8 30.87 20.95 35.55
C ASP A 8 29.92 19.90 34.96
N TYR A 9 28.74 19.69 35.57
CA TYR A 9 27.73 18.78 35.04
C TYR A 9 26.99 19.37 33.82
N THR A 10 26.63 20.65 33.84
CA THR A 10 25.99 21.32 32.69
C THR A 10 26.91 21.40 31.47
N GLN A 11 28.23 21.57 31.66
CA GLN A 11 29.18 21.48 30.55
C GLN A 11 29.27 20.06 29.95
N ARG A 12 29.20 19.02 30.79
CA ARG A 12 29.13 17.63 30.31
C ARG A 12 27.81 17.36 29.59
N ASP A 13 26.71 17.89 30.12
CA ASP A 13 25.38 17.80 29.49
C ASP A 13 25.38 18.47 28.11
N PHE A 14 25.99 19.65 27.97
CA PHE A 14 26.16 20.32 26.68
C PHE A 14 27.02 19.50 25.70
N SER A 15 28.19 19.03 26.14
CA SER A 15 29.11 18.24 25.32
C SER A 15 28.47 16.93 24.86
N TYR A 16 27.75 16.27 25.77
CA TYR A 16 26.99 15.05 25.51
C TYR A 16 25.85 15.32 24.52
N ALA A 17 25.09 16.41 24.68
CA ALA A 17 24.02 16.78 23.75
C ALA A 17 24.54 17.06 22.34
N VAL A 18 25.69 17.72 22.20
CA VAL A 18 26.32 17.97 20.90
C VAL A 18 26.74 16.66 20.22
N LEU A 19 27.37 15.75 20.96
CA LEU A 19 27.75 14.43 20.43
C LEU A 19 26.54 13.59 20.04
N LEU A 20 25.51 13.57 20.89
CA LEU A 20 24.28 12.83 20.65
C LEU A 20 23.51 13.37 19.44
N ARG A 21 23.47 14.71 19.26
CA ARG A 21 22.95 15.33 18.05
C ARG A 21 23.72 14.88 16.82
N ARG A 22 25.05 14.97 16.85
CA ARG A 22 25.90 14.51 15.74
C ARG A 22 25.59 13.06 15.37
N GLN A 23 25.47 12.18 16.36
CA GLN A 23 25.14 10.77 16.14
C GLN A 23 23.75 10.61 15.50
N LEU A 24 22.77 11.41 15.92
CA LEU A 24 21.41 11.37 15.38
C LEU A 24 21.34 11.85 13.92
N TYR A 25 22.13 12.86 13.52
CA TYR A 25 22.24 13.26 12.10
C TYR A 25 23.01 12.23 11.25
N GLN A 26 23.84 11.40 11.87
CA GLN A 26 24.65 10.36 11.20
C GLN A 26 24.01 8.98 11.25
N CYS A 27 22.85 8.83 11.88
CA CYS A 27 22.16 7.56 11.97
C CYS A 27 21.42 7.29 10.66
N PHE A 28 21.98 6.41 9.85
CA PHE A 28 21.36 5.91 8.63
C PHE A 28 20.80 4.52 8.86
N HIS A 29 19.74 4.19 8.12
CA HIS A 29 19.23 2.84 8.09
C HIS A 29 20.13 1.98 7.21
N GLU A 30 20.63 0.87 7.74
CA GLU A 30 21.39 -0.12 6.98
C GLU A 30 20.47 -1.21 6.41
N GLN A 31 20.79 -1.77 5.25
CA GLN A 31 19.89 -2.72 4.55
C GLN A 31 19.68 -4.05 5.31
N ASP A 32 20.63 -4.42 6.18
CA ASP A 32 20.55 -5.63 7.03
C ASP A 32 19.94 -5.35 8.41
N GLN A 33 19.62 -4.09 8.72
CA GLN A 33 18.99 -3.70 9.97
C GLN A 33 17.47 -3.79 9.86
N LEU A 34 16.80 -4.26 10.91
CA LEU A 34 15.35 -4.15 11.00
C LEU A 34 14.93 -2.68 11.15
N MET A 35 13.97 -2.23 10.33
CA MET A 35 13.43 -0.87 10.39
C MET A 35 12.92 -0.51 11.80
N ALA A 36 12.36 -1.49 12.52
CA ALA A 36 11.89 -1.31 13.89
C ALA A 36 13.03 -0.94 14.87
N ASP A 37 14.21 -1.54 14.70
CA ASP A 37 15.38 -1.24 15.54
C ASP A 37 15.95 0.14 15.24
N TYR A 38 15.98 0.54 13.97
CA TYR A 38 16.35 1.89 13.56
C TYR A 38 15.40 2.94 14.19
N LEU A 39 14.08 2.76 14.03
CA LEU A 39 13.07 3.66 14.60
C LEU A 39 13.17 3.75 16.13
N ARG A 40 13.43 2.63 16.81
CA ARG A 40 13.64 2.60 18.26
C ARG A 40 14.88 3.40 18.66
N THR A 41 16.00 3.21 17.95
CA THR A 41 17.26 3.92 18.20
C THR A 41 17.09 5.43 18.01
N MET A 42 16.47 5.84 16.92
CA MET A 42 16.16 7.24 16.62
C MET A 42 15.25 7.87 17.68
N THR A 43 14.19 7.17 18.11
CA THR A 43 13.29 7.64 19.18
C THR A 43 14.01 7.74 20.53
N HIS A 44 14.88 6.78 20.83
CA HIS A 44 15.67 6.76 22.06
C HIS A 44 16.62 7.96 22.13
N MET A 45 17.40 8.21 21.08
CA MET A 45 18.31 9.36 21.01
C MET A 45 17.55 10.69 21.13
N ARG A 46 16.37 10.80 20.49
CA ARG A 46 15.51 11.97 20.65
C ARG A 46 15.05 12.17 22.09
N GLN A 47 14.65 11.10 22.78
CA GLN A 47 14.23 11.19 24.18
C GLN A 47 15.40 11.56 25.10
N GLN A 48 16.60 11.01 24.84
CA GLN A 48 17.81 11.39 25.58
C GLN A 48 18.10 12.89 25.42
N LEU A 49 18.03 13.45 24.21
CA LEU A 49 18.19 14.89 24.00
C LEU A 49 17.17 15.75 24.76
N ARG A 50 15.90 15.30 24.82
CA ARG A 50 14.86 15.97 25.62
C ARG A 50 15.14 15.93 27.12
N ASN A 51 15.77 14.85 27.59
CA ASN A 51 16.10 14.69 29.01
C ASN A 51 17.30 15.57 29.42
N VAL A 52 18.23 15.85 28.49
CA VAL A 52 19.38 16.74 28.76
C VAL A 52 18.92 18.20 28.87
N GLY A 53 17.96 18.62 28.05
CA GLY A 53 17.38 19.97 28.14
C GLY A 53 16.39 20.28 27.03
N SER A 54 15.47 21.21 27.30
CA SER A 54 14.51 21.68 26.30
C SER A 54 15.18 22.40 25.12
N GLU A 55 16.32 23.05 25.36
CA GLU A 55 17.19 23.67 24.33
C GLU A 55 17.81 22.65 23.36
N HIS A 56 17.88 21.38 23.78
CA HIS A 56 18.44 20.29 22.99
C HIS A 56 17.37 19.45 22.28
N ALA A 57 16.10 19.70 22.58
CA ALA A 57 14.98 18.93 22.05
C ALA A 57 14.81 19.09 20.52
N ILE A 58 14.65 17.96 19.84
CA ILE A 58 14.35 17.92 18.40
C ILE A 58 12.83 17.96 18.21
N SER A 59 12.37 18.88 17.37
CA SER A 59 10.96 19.03 17.02
C SER A 59 10.43 17.81 16.25
N ASP A 60 9.10 17.58 16.26
CA ASP A 60 8.51 16.48 15.49
C ASP A 60 8.80 16.61 13.99
N ASP A 61 8.77 17.84 13.46
CA ASP A 61 9.02 18.11 12.05
C ASP A 61 10.47 17.82 11.65
N GLU A 62 11.42 18.19 12.53
CA GLU A 62 12.83 17.89 12.30
C GLU A 62 13.10 16.40 12.39
N MET A 63 12.50 15.73 13.37
CA MET A 63 12.58 14.27 13.49
C MET A 63 12.04 13.56 12.26
N ALA A 64 10.94 14.04 11.68
CA ALA A 64 10.38 13.49 10.45
C ALA A 64 11.35 13.63 9.26
N ARG A 65 11.99 14.80 9.11
CA ARG A 65 13.03 15.03 8.08
C ARG A 65 14.24 14.13 8.26
N LEU A 66 14.69 13.95 9.50
CA LEU A 66 15.84 13.09 9.82
C LEU A 66 15.56 11.62 9.52
N LEU A 67 14.37 11.13 9.86
CA LEU A 67 13.98 9.77 9.51
C LEU A 67 13.96 9.55 8.00
N LEU A 68 13.43 10.51 7.23
CA LEU A 68 13.42 10.44 5.77
C LEU A 68 14.84 10.52 5.17
N MET A 69 15.72 11.35 5.74
CA MET A 69 17.12 11.44 5.32
C MET A 69 17.86 10.12 5.58
N GLY A 70 17.70 9.54 6.78
CA GLY A 70 18.35 8.29 7.15
C GLY A 70 17.92 7.08 6.31
N VAL A 71 16.73 7.14 5.71
CA VAL A 71 16.12 6.07 4.91
C VAL A 71 16.18 6.33 3.40
N ALA A 72 16.64 7.52 2.98
CA ALA A 72 16.62 7.92 1.57
C ALA A 72 17.36 6.97 0.63
N MET A 73 18.41 6.32 1.11
CA MET A 73 19.24 5.41 0.31
C MET A 73 18.69 3.98 0.26
N THR A 74 17.99 3.52 1.29
CA THR A 74 17.45 2.16 1.38
C THR A 74 16.03 2.05 0.84
N HIS A 75 15.20 3.06 1.07
CA HIS A 75 13.80 3.08 0.62
C HIS A 75 13.48 4.38 -0.14
N ARG A 76 14.13 4.58 -1.30
CA ARG A 76 13.95 5.77 -2.16
C ARG A 76 12.49 6.06 -2.51
N GLU A 77 11.69 5.03 -2.78
CA GLU A 77 10.26 5.17 -3.10
C GLU A 77 9.43 5.81 -1.97
N LEU A 78 9.84 5.63 -0.70
CA LEU A 78 9.16 6.26 0.42
C LEU A 78 9.39 7.76 0.44
N VAL A 79 10.61 8.19 0.15
CA VAL A 79 10.95 9.61 0.11
C VAL A 79 10.19 10.30 -1.01
N GLU A 80 10.08 9.66 -2.18
CA GLU A 80 9.29 10.18 -3.31
C GLU A 80 7.80 10.35 -2.96
N GLN A 81 7.22 9.44 -2.15
CA GLN A 81 5.83 9.54 -1.69
C GLN A 81 5.58 10.84 -0.89
N PHE A 82 6.59 11.31 -0.15
CA PHE A 82 6.49 12.51 0.67
C PHE A 82 6.96 13.80 -0.04
N ASP A 83 7.67 13.72 -1.17
CA ASP A 83 8.15 14.90 -1.90
C ASP A 83 6.98 15.74 -2.45
N LEU A 84 6.00 15.10 -3.10
CA LEU A 84 4.86 15.81 -3.71
C LEU A 84 3.99 16.57 -2.67
N PRO A 85 3.58 15.97 -1.54
CA PRO A 85 2.85 16.69 -0.48
C PRO A 85 3.69 17.81 0.16
N THR A 86 4.99 17.59 0.33
CA THR A 86 5.89 18.60 0.92
C THR A 86 5.97 19.84 0.03
N ARG A 87 6.05 19.67 -1.29
CA ARG A 87 6.03 20.79 -2.26
C ARG A 87 4.70 21.55 -2.29
N GLN A 88 3.60 20.89 -1.95
CA GLN A 88 2.26 21.50 -1.88
C GLN A 88 2.01 22.23 -0.55
N GLY A 89 3.00 22.32 0.33
CA GLY A 89 2.89 23.03 1.61
C GLY A 89 2.29 22.21 2.74
N SER A 90 2.11 20.89 2.56
CA SER A 90 1.74 19.96 3.63
C SER A 90 2.94 19.10 4.02
N PRO A 91 3.79 19.54 4.96
CA PRO A 91 4.91 18.74 5.42
C PRO A 91 4.42 17.46 6.10
N PRO A 92 5.14 16.34 5.95
CA PRO A 92 4.75 15.08 6.54
C PRO A 92 4.94 15.11 8.05
N THR A 93 3.92 14.65 8.79
CA THR A 93 4.03 14.56 10.25
C THR A 93 4.89 13.37 10.66
N LEU A 94 5.53 13.45 11.82
CA LEU A 94 6.35 12.35 12.36
C LEU A 94 5.58 11.02 12.42
N GLN A 95 4.31 11.07 12.77
CA GLN A 95 3.44 9.90 12.82
C GLN A 95 3.19 9.31 11.42
N GLN A 96 2.96 10.16 10.41
CA GLN A 96 2.80 9.71 9.02
C GLN A 96 4.07 9.01 8.51
N VAL A 97 5.24 9.61 8.75
CA VAL A 97 6.54 9.04 8.35
C VAL A 97 6.78 7.70 9.05
N THR A 98 6.61 7.64 10.36
CA THR A 98 6.84 6.42 11.15
C THR A 98 5.91 5.28 10.72
N ASN A 99 4.64 5.58 10.45
CA ASN A 99 3.67 4.59 9.99
C ASN A 99 3.98 4.10 8.56
N ALA A 100 4.40 5.00 7.66
CA ALA A 100 4.80 4.62 6.31
C ALA A 100 6.04 3.72 6.30
N LEU A 101 7.04 4.03 7.14
CA LEU A 101 8.24 3.21 7.32
C LEU A 101 7.90 1.79 7.80
N ARG A 102 7.05 1.66 8.83
CA ARG A 102 6.59 0.35 9.32
C ARG A 102 5.78 -0.41 8.29
N SER A 103 4.90 0.26 7.55
CA SER A 103 4.09 -0.38 6.52
C SER A 103 4.93 -0.87 5.35
N ARG A 104 6.01 -0.18 4.98
CA ARG A 104 6.93 -0.66 3.95
C ARG A 104 7.79 -1.81 4.43
N ASP A 105 8.34 -1.76 5.65
CA ASP A 105 9.08 -2.88 6.24
C ASP A 105 8.24 -4.16 6.24
N GLU A 106 6.95 -4.07 6.61
CA GLU A 106 6.03 -5.21 6.55
C GLU A 106 5.79 -5.72 5.13
N ARG A 107 5.62 -4.82 4.15
CA ARG A 107 5.45 -5.19 2.73
C ARG A 107 6.71 -5.83 2.16
N ASP A 108 7.88 -5.34 2.52
CA ASP A 108 9.17 -5.88 2.08
C ASP A 108 9.41 -7.26 2.71
N ARG A 109 9.03 -7.47 3.97
CA ARG A 109 9.01 -8.80 4.61
C ARG A 109 8.04 -9.77 3.93
N MET A 110 6.84 -9.33 3.57
CA MET A 110 5.89 -10.15 2.82
C MET A 110 6.42 -10.49 1.41
N ALA A 111 7.09 -9.56 0.75
CA ALA A 111 7.68 -9.76 -0.58
C ALA A 111 8.92 -10.69 -0.53
N ASN A 112 9.78 -10.57 0.48
CA ASN A 112 10.92 -11.45 0.69
C ASN A 112 10.51 -12.83 1.22
N GLY A 113 9.50 -12.90 2.08
CA GLY A 113 8.92 -14.17 2.54
C GLY A 113 8.26 -14.99 1.42
N ASN A 114 7.90 -14.35 0.30
CA ASN A 114 7.33 -14.99 -0.88
C ASN A 114 8.39 -15.41 -1.93
N GLN A 115 9.67 -15.08 -1.74
CA GLN A 115 10.75 -15.50 -2.63
C GLN A 115 11.19 -16.95 -2.42
N GLY A 116 10.67 -17.63 -1.39
CA GLY A 116 10.81 -19.08 -1.15
C GLY A 116 9.66 -19.95 -1.69
N GLY A 117 8.70 -19.40 -2.43
CA GLY A 117 7.58 -20.18 -2.94
C GLY A 117 6.66 -19.33 -3.79
N GLY A 118 6.76 -19.49 -5.12
CA GLY A 118 5.94 -18.78 -6.08
C GLY A 118 4.45 -18.96 -5.81
N VAL A 119 3.85 -17.96 -5.18
CA VAL A 119 2.41 -17.72 -5.23
C VAL A 119 2.23 -16.29 -5.70
N VAL A 120 2.05 -16.14 -7.01
CA VAL A 120 1.48 -14.94 -7.62
C VAL A 120 0.07 -14.79 -7.07
N MET A 121 -0.06 -14.03 -6.00
CA MET A 121 -1.36 -13.51 -5.56
C MET A 121 -1.84 -12.54 -6.63
N ASN A 122 -2.71 -13.03 -7.52
CA ASN A 122 -3.48 -12.22 -8.43
C ASN A 122 -4.42 -11.31 -7.61
N MET A 123 -3.89 -10.20 -7.11
CA MET A 123 -4.69 -9.10 -6.61
C MET A 123 -5.41 -8.49 -7.81
N ASN A 124 -6.67 -8.90 -7.99
CA ASN A 124 -7.65 -8.21 -8.81
C ASN A 124 -7.98 -6.86 -8.14
N THR A 125 -7.01 -5.95 -8.13
CA THR A 125 -7.18 -4.55 -7.78
C THR A 125 -7.44 -3.82 -9.08
N GLY A 126 -8.72 -3.52 -9.34
CA GLY A 126 -9.08 -2.60 -10.41
C GLY A 126 -8.41 -1.24 -10.16
N GLY A 127 -7.62 -0.78 -11.12
CA GLY A 127 -6.98 0.53 -11.04
C GLY A 127 -5.87 0.73 -12.06
N GLY A 128 -6.25 1.16 -13.26
CA GLY A 128 -5.53 2.16 -14.05
C GLY A 128 -4.07 1.94 -14.43
N GLY A 129 -3.86 1.66 -15.72
CA GLY A 129 -2.84 2.35 -16.50
C GLY A 129 -1.43 1.77 -16.50
N SER A 130 -1.15 0.89 -17.46
CA SER A 130 0.20 0.72 -18.02
C SER A 130 0.08 0.26 -19.47
N ARG A 131 0.13 1.23 -20.39
CA ARG A 131 0.28 0.97 -21.83
C ARG A 131 1.72 0.54 -22.07
N GLY A 132 1.98 -0.75 -21.99
CA GLY A 132 3.18 -1.36 -22.56
C GLY A 132 3.03 -1.43 -24.08
N TYR A 133 3.76 -0.57 -24.79
CA TYR A 133 3.93 -0.62 -26.23
C TYR A 133 4.98 -1.68 -26.57
N ALA A 134 4.54 -2.76 -27.20
CA ALA A 134 5.34 -3.71 -27.98
C ALA A 134 4.32 -4.39 -28.91
N GLY A 135 4.42 -4.43 -30.23
CA GLY A 135 5.59 -4.57 -31.08
C GLY A 135 5.25 -5.72 -32.04
N ASN A 136 5.26 -5.41 -33.34
CA ASN A 136 4.75 -6.18 -34.49
C ASN A 136 4.98 -7.70 -34.56
N ASN A 137 4.11 -8.29 -35.41
CA ASN A 137 4.22 -9.49 -36.26
C ASN A 137 3.20 -10.56 -35.85
N GLY A 138 2.37 -11.13 -36.72
CA GLY A 138 2.21 -11.07 -38.16
C GLY A 138 1.36 -12.28 -38.55
N GLY A 139 0.50 -12.12 -39.56
CA GLY A 139 0.00 -13.20 -40.41
C GLY A 139 -0.95 -14.26 -39.82
N GLY A 140 -2.12 -14.38 -40.46
CA GLY A 140 -2.56 -15.72 -40.88
C GLY A 140 -3.90 -16.23 -40.36
N VAL A 141 -4.85 -16.28 -41.30
CA VAL A 141 -5.77 -17.41 -41.58
C VAL A 141 -6.86 -17.73 -40.55
N GLY A 142 -8.08 -17.35 -40.91
CA GLY A 142 -9.19 -18.27 -41.20
C GLY A 142 -9.61 -19.34 -40.17
N GLY A 143 -10.91 -19.31 -39.85
CA GLY A 143 -11.70 -20.55 -39.86
C GLY A 143 -12.19 -21.09 -38.51
N HIS A 144 -13.52 -21.08 -38.41
CA HIS A 144 -14.37 -22.07 -37.77
C HIS A 144 -14.69 -22.00 -36.27
N ALA A 145 -16.00 -21.87 -36.05
CA ALA A 145 -16.74 -22.31 -34.90
C ALA A 145 -16.37 -23.76 -34.52
N GLY A 146 -16.17 -23.98 -33.22
CA GLY A 146 -15.89 -25.29 -32.66
C GLY A 146 -16.31 -25.33 -31.20
N ASN A 147 -17.56 -25.70 -30.97
CA ASN A 147 -18.07 -26.13 -29.67
C ASN A 147 -17.32 -27.43 -29.30
N SER A 148 -16.53 -27.44 -28.22
CA SER A 148 -16.01 -28.69 -27.68
C SER A 148 -15.95 -28.65 -26.17
N SER A 149 -16.80 -29.50 -25.60
CA SER A 149 -16.70 -30.08 -24.27
C SER A 149 -15.32 -30.69 -24.06
N GLY A 150 -14.55 -30.15 -23.12
CA GLY A 150 -13.27 -30.68 -22.67
C GLY A 150 -13.32 -30.93 -21.17
N GLN A 151 -13.48 -32.19 -20.81
CA GLN A 151 -13.48 -32.72 -19.45
C GLN A 151 -12.05 -32.65 -18.90
N GLY A 152 -11.89 -32.00 -17.74
CA GLY A 152 -10.63 -31.90 -17.01
C GLY A 152 -10.89 -32.06 -15.52
N ASP A 153 -10.72 -33.27 -15.03
CA ASP A 153 -10.73 -33.66 -13.62
C ASP A 153 -9.71 -32.85 -12.81
N ARG A 154 -10.16 -32.30 -11.66
CA ARG A 154 -9.36 -32.06 -10.43
C ARG A 154 -10.22 -31.44 -9.32
N GLY A 155 -10.46 -32.21 -8.29
CA GLY A 155 -10.30 -31.78 -6.89
C GLY A 155 -11.32 -30.78 -6.32
N GLY A 156 -12.17 -31.30 -5.43
CA GLY A 156 -12.81 -30.52 -4.37
C GLY A 156 -14.17 -29.94 -4.76
N ARG A 157 -15.24 -30.57 -4.26
CA ARG A 157 -16.63 -30.08 -4.36
C ARG A 157 -16.76 -28.71 -3.67
N LYS A 158 -16.42 -27.63 -4.38
CA LYS A 158 -16.86 -26.29 -4.04
C LYS A 158 -18.33 -26.22 -4.46
N SER A 159 -19.23 -26.18 -3.48
CA SER A 159 -20.67 -25.96 -3.67
C SER A 159 -20.88 -24.93 -4.78
N LEU A 160 -21.42 -25.36 -5.93
CA LEU A 160 -21.66 -24.46 -7.06
C LEU A 160 -22.48 -23.27 -6.55
N PRO A 161 -22.11 -22.03 -6.90
CA PRO A 161 -22.80 -20.85 -6.41
C PRO A 161 -24.30 -20.98 -6.69
N LYS A 162 -25.11 -20.80 -5.64
CA LYS A 162 -26.57 -20.78 -5.75
C LYS A 162 -26.98 -19.49 -6.44
N CYS A 163 -27.91 -19.59 -7.38
CA CYS A 163 -28.43 -18.42 -8.06
C CYS A 163 -29.18 -17.51 -7.08
N ASN A 164 -28.79 -16.24 -6.96
CA ASN A 164 -29.47 -15.28 -6.07
C ASN A 164 -30.92 -14.96 -6.49
N HIS A 165 -31.37 -15.39 -7.68
CA HIS A 165 -32.75 -15.19 -8.16
C HIS A 165 -33.63 -16.43 -7.99
N CYS A 166 -33.19 -17.60 -8.46
CA CYS A 166 -34.00 -18.83 -8.42
C CYS A 166 -33.56 -19.85 -7.34
N LYS A 167 -32.51 -19.53 -6.57
CA LYS A 167 -31.91 -20.35 -5.50
C LYS A 167 -31.43 -21.74 -5.93
N LYS A 168 -31.48 -22.09 -7.22
CA LYS A 168 -30.95 -23.34 -7.76
C LYS A 168 -29.41 -23.30 -7.78
N PRO A 169 -28.71 -24.39 -7.40
CA PRO A 169 -27.27 -24.49 -7.55
C PRO A 169 -26.89 -24.60 -9.03
N GLY A 170 -25.68 -24.16 -9.38
CA GLY A 170 -25.10 -24.40 -10.71
C GLY A 170 -25.06 -23.21 -11.66
N HIS A 171 -25.61 -22.06 -11.29
CA HIS A 171 -25.49 -20.83 -12.09
C HIS A 171 -25.64 -19.57 -11.23
N LEU A 172 -25.03 -18.47 -11.67
CA LEU A 172 -25.14 -17.15 -11.04
C LEU A 172 -26.38 -16.39 -11.57
N LYS A 173 -26.78 -15.30 -10.90
CA LYS A 173 -27.93 -14.46 -11.29
C LYS A 173 -27.87 -14.02 -12.77
N ARG A 174 -26.67 -13.73 -13.28
CA ARG A 174 -26.43 -13.32 -14.68
C ARG A 174 -26.87 -14.39 -15.68
N ASP A 175 -26.76 -15.66 -15.33
CA ASP A 175 -27.00 -16.80 -16.22
C ASP A 175 -28.31 -17.52 -15.90
N CYS A 176 -29.16 -16.93 -15.04
CA CYS A 176 -30.45 -17.47 -14.66
C CYS A 176 -31.49 -17.29 -15.77
N TYR A 177 -31.97 -18.41 -16.33
CA TYR A 177 -33.01 -18.43 -17.37
C TYR A 177 -34.28 -17.67 -16.97
N GLN A 178 -34.78 -17.88 -15.74
CA GLN A 178 -35.96 -17.17 -15.22
C GLN A 178 -35.76 -15.66 -15.13
N TYR A 179 -34.55 -15.20 -14.77
CA TYR A 179 -34.24 -13.78 -14.67
C TYR A 179 -34.14 -13.14 -16.05
N LYS A 180 -33.52 -13.83 -17.02
CA LYS A 180 -33.47 -13.39 -18.42
C LYS A 180 -34.87 -13.27 -19.04
N ASN A 181 -35.75 -14.25 -18.79
CA ASN A 181 -37.13 -14.19 -19.27
C ASN A 181 -37.96 -13.08 -18.60
N LYS A 182 -37.75 -12.80 -17.30
CA LYS A 182 -38.41 -11.67 -16.62
C LYS A 182 -37.97 -10.33 -17.22
N GLN A 183 -36.66 -10.16 -17.47
CA GLN A 183 -36.15 -8.96 -18.14
C GLN A 183 -36.69 -8.80 -19.56
N ALA A 184 -36.78 -9.89 -20.33
CA ALA A 184 -37.33 -9.87 -21.67
C ALA A 184 -38.81 -9.43 -21.68
N LYS A 185 -39.62 -9.92 -20.73
CA LYS A 185 -41.03 -9.51 -20.59
C LYS A 185 -41.19 -8.04 -20.19
N VAL A 186 -40.34 -7.52 -19.30
CA VAL A 186 -40.35 -6.10 -18.92
C VAL A 186 -40.00 -5.21 -20.11
N LYS A 187 -38.99 -5.59 -20.91
CA LYS A 187 -38.62 -4.86 -22.14
C LYS A 187 -39.75 -4.87 -23.18
N ALA A 188 -40.43 -6.00 -23.35
CA ALA A 188 -41.58 -6.10 -24.25
C ALA A 188 -42.77 -5.23 -23.80
N GLY A 189 -43.05 -5.18 -22.49
CA GLY A 189 -44.08 -4.31 -21.91
C GLY A 189 -43.79 -2.83 -22.12
N GLN A 190 -42.56 -2.39 -21.81
CA GLN A 190 -42.13 -1.00 -22.01
C GLN A 190 -42.21 -0.56 -23.49
N SER A 191 -41.89 -1.44 -24.44
CA SER A 191 -42.04 -1.14 -25.86
C SER A 191 -43.50 -0.98 -26.31
N SER A 192 -44.45 -1.61 -25.61
CA SER A 192 -45.88 -1.52 -25.92
C SER A 192 -46.55 -0.28 -25.32
N ASP A 193 -46.14 0.14 -24.11
CA ASP A 193 -46.61 1.37 -23.46
C ASP A 193 -46.12 2.63 -24.18
N VAL A 194 -44.88 2.63 -24.68
CA VAL A 194 -44.35 3.74 -25.49
C VAL A 194 -45.12 3.90 -26.81
N LYS A 195 -45.57 2.80 -27.44
CA LYS A 195 -46.39 2.87 -28.65
C LYS A 195 -47.80 3.39 -28.40
N LYS A 196 -48.43 3.08 -27.26
CA LYS A 196 -49.77 3.57 -26.91
C LYS A 196 -49.79 5.06 -26.61
N LYS A 197 -48.74 5.60 -25.98
CA LYS A 197 -48.61 7.05 -25.72
C LYS A 197 -48.29 7.90 -26.95
N ALA A 198 -47.88 7.29 -28.06
CA ALA A 198 -47.57 8.01 -29.30
C ALA A 198 -48.81 8.21 -30.21
N TRP A 199 -49.97 7.65 -29.85
CA TRP A 199 -51.20 7.66 -30.65
C TRP A 199 -52.44 8.12 -29.83
N SER A 200 -52.23 8.85 -28.74
CA SER A 200 -53.26 9.63 -28.01
C SER A 200 -52.81 11.08 -27.94
#